data_AF-A0AAJ1EJ64-F1
#
_entry.id   AF-A0AAJ1EJ64-F1
#
_cell.length_a   1.000
_cell.length_b   1.000
_cell.length_c   1.000
_cell.angle_alpha   90.00
_cell.angle_beta   90.00
_cell.angle_gamma   90.00
#
_symmetry.space_group_name_H-M   'P 1'
#
loop_
_entity.id
_entity.type
_entity.pdbx_description
1 polymer ?
#
loop_
_entity_poly.entity_id
_entity_poly.type
_entity_poly.pdbx_seq_one_letter_code
_entity_poly.pdbx_strand_id
1 'polypeptide(L)'
;MSRLPPVSRRELIERLNRLGFEGPYMGGRHQFMLRGDRRLILPNPHQGEISVDLLARLLRQSGVSREECWQSDPKPPNPQPTQPTRHAINALTL
;
A
#
# COMPACT_ATOMS: atom_id res chain seq x y z
N MET A 1 13.26 6.33 -15.74
CA MET A 1 11.87 6.12 -15.26
C MET A 1 11.91 5.37 -13.94
N SER A 2 11.54 6.02 -12.84
CA SER A 2 11.51 5.43 -11.50
C SER A 2 10.52 4.26 -11.47
N ARG A 3 11.01 3.06 -11.14
CA ARG A 3 10.15 1.86 -11.04
C ARG A 3 9.26 2.01 -9.81
N LEU A 4 7.94 2.00 -9.99
CA LEU A 4 7.03 1.89 -8.87
C LEU A 4 7.24 0.49 -8.26
N PRO A 5 7.62 0.35 -6.98
CA PRO A 5 7.64 -0.95 -6.34
C PRO A 5 6.21 -1.40 -6.04
N PRO A 6 5.96 -2.71 -5.95
CA PRO A 6 4.74 -3.21 -5.29
C PRO A 6 4.68 -2.65 -3.86
N VAL A 7 3.49 -2.27 -3.42
CA VAL A 7 3.24 -1.71 -2.09
C VAL A 7 2.04 -2.35 -1.42
N SER A 8 2.11 -2.46 -0.09
CA SER A 8 0.99 -2.86 0.72
C SER A 8 -0.14 -1.83 0.63
N ARG A 9 -1.37 -2.27 0.90
CA ARG A 9 -2.54 -1.37 0.99
C ARG A 9 -2.33 -0.24 2.01
N ARG A 10 -1.73 -0.54 3.16
CA ARG A 10 -1.45 0.45 4.21
C ARG A 10 -0.53 1.55 3.67
N GLU A 11 0.56 1.12 3.04
CA GLU A 11 1.53 2.04 2.46
C GLU A 11 0.95 2.88 1.30
N LEU A 12 0.05 2.30 0.51
CA LEU A 12 -0.73 3.07 -0.48
C LEU A 12 -1.56 4.18 0.19
N ILE A 13 -2.30 3.85 1.26
CA ILE A 13 -3.13 4.83 1.98
C ILE A 13 -2.26 5.94 2.57
N GLU A 14 -1.13 5.60 3.21
CA GLU A 14 -0.20 6.58 3.78
C GLU A 14 0.35 7.56 2.72
N ARG A 15 0.71 7.04 1.55
CA ARG A 15 1.19 7.86 0.42
C ARG A 15 0.10 8.76 -0.15
N LEU A 16 -1.12 8.23 -0.28
CA LEU A 16 -2.26 9.03 -0.72
C LEU A 16 -2.59 10.13 0.29
N ASN A 17 -2.53 9.85 1.59
CA ASN A 17 -2.68 10.88 2.63
C ASN A 17 -1.63 12.00 2.50
N ARG A 18 -0.36 11.65 2.26
CA ARG A 18 0.70 12.64 1.99
C ARG A 18 0.44 13.52 0.76
N LEU A 19 -0.30 12.99 -0.21
CA LEU A 19 -0.73 13.70 -1.42
C LEU A 19 -2.01 14.54 -1.22
N GLY A 20 -2.54 14.59 0.01
CA GLY A 20 -3.76 15.34 0.34
C GLY A 20 -5.05 14.60 0.02
N PHE A 21 -5.01 13.26 -0.07
CA PHE A 21 -6.24 12.46 -0.01
C PHE A 21 -6.70 12.30 1.44
N GLU A 22 -8.01 12.26 1.65
CA GLU A 22 -8.69 12.06 2.92
C GLU A 22 -9.41 10.71 2.95
N GLY A 23 -9.49 10.08 4.11
CA GLY A 23 -10.10 8.76 4.33
C GLY A 23 -9.12 7.76 4.96
N PRO A 24 -9.32 6.43 4.76
CA PRO A 24 -10.32 5.79 3.91
C PRO A 24 -11.74 5.83 4.50
N TYR A 25 -12.72 6.14 3.66
CA TYR A 25 -14.15 6.06 3.96
C TYR A 25 -14.73 4.71 3.53
N MET A 26 -15.73 4.22 4.26
CA MET A 26 -16.43 2.98 3.93
C MET A 26 -17.45 3.21 2.80
N GLY A 27 -17.32 2.48 1.69
CA GLY A 27 -18.21 2.56 0.53
C GLY A 27 -18.77 1.20 0.14
N GLY A 28 -19.76 0.70 0.89
CA GLY A 28 -20.37 -0.61 0.63
C GLY A 28 -19.33 -1.73 0.60
N ARG A 29 -18.94 -2.19 -0.59
CA ARG A 29 -17.96 -3.27 -0.79
C ARG A 29 -16.49 -2.83 -0.80
N HIS A 30 -16.20 -1.56 -1.07
CA HIS A 30 -14.81 -1.07 -1.16
C HIS A 30 -14.65 0.24 -0.38
N GLN A 31 -13.53 0.40 0.31
CA GLN A 31 -13.17 1.70 0.86
C GLN A 31 -12.76 2.67 -0.25
N PHE A 32 -12.85 3.96 0.00
CA PHE A 32 -12.43 5.00 -0.94
C PHE A 32 -11.78 6.17 -0.21
N MET A 33 -10.98 6.95 -0.92
CA MET A 33 -10.39 8.20 -0.44
C MET A 33 -10.84 9.37 -1.33
N LEU A 34 -10.87 10.58 -0.79
CA LEU A 34 -11.29 11.80 -1.48
C LEU A 34 -10.15 12.82 -1.55
N ARG A 35 -10.03 13.58 -2.64
CA ARG A 35 -9.17 14.76 -2.73
C ARG A 35 -9.92 15.83 -3.52
N GLY A 36 -10.54 16.78 -2.83
CA GLY A 36 -11.53 17.66 -3.43
C GLY A 36 -12.66 16.86 -4.08
N ASP A 37 -12.92 17.10 -5.37
CA ASP A 37 -13.96 16.39 -6.12
C ASP A 37 -13.54 14.99 -6.63
N ARG A 38 -12.29 14.56 -6.36
CA ARG A 38 -11.76 13.29 -6.86
C ARG A 38 -12.01 12.17 -5.86
N ARG A 39 -12.72 11.12 -6.30
CA ARG A 39 -12.95 9.90 -5.53
C ARG A 39 -12.09 8.74 -6.05
N LEU A 40 -11.23 8.19 -5.19
CA LEU A 40 -10.38 7.05 -5.48
C LEU A 40 -10.84 5.81 -4.72
N ILE A 41 -11.26 4.78 -5.44
CA ILE A 41 -11.67 3.50 -4.83
C ILE A 41 -10.42 2.68 -4.52
N LEU A 42 -10.33 2.18 -3.29
CA LEU A 42 -9.21 1.35 -2.84
C LEU A 42 -9.52 -0.14 -3.12
N PRO A 43 -8.64 -0.87 -3.84
CA PRO A 43 -8.87 -2.28 -4.20
C PRO A 43 -8.91 -3.15 -2.95
N ASN A 44 -9.79 -4.17 -2.89
CA ASN A 44 -9.95 -5.00 -1.69
C ASN A 44 -8.60 -5.59 -1.22
N PRO A 45 -8.34 -5.73 0.09
CA PRO A 45 -7.12 -6.34 0.57
C PRO A 45 -7.14 -7.83 0.20
N HIS A 46 -6.47 -8.16 -0.90
CA HIS A 46 -5.98 -9.51 -1.12
C HIS A 46 -4.72 -9.68 -0.26
N GLN A 47 -4.40 -10.90 0.18
CA GLN A 47 -3.28 -11.19 1.11
C GLN A 47 -1.89 -10.98 0.47
N GLY A 48 -1.68 -9.91 -0.30
CA GLY A 48 -0.45 -9.60 -1.00
C GLY A 48 -0.33 -8.12 -1.38
N GLU A 49 0.79 -7.80 -2.01
CA GLU A 49 1.11 -6.45 -2.45
C GLU A 49 0.24 -6.01 -3.65
N ILE A 50 -0.05 -4.72 -3.73
CA ILE A 50 -0.72 -4.11 -4.88
C ILE A 50 0.27 -4.07 -6.04
N SER A 51 -0.12 -4.64 -7.18
CA SER A 51 0.75 -4.67 -8.37
C SER A 51 1.03 -3.27 -8.90
N VAL A 52 2.20 -3.14 -9.53
CA VAL A 52 2.66 -1.89 -10.13
C VAL A 52 1.68 -1.37 -11.19
N ASP A 53 1.08 -2.27 -11.97
CA ASP A 53 0.06 -1.94 -12.97
C ASP A 53 -1.22 -1.39 -12.35
N LEU A 54 -1.68 -1.98 -11.23
CA LEU A 54 -2.86 -1.52 -10.52
C LEU A 54 -2.60 -0.14 -9.90
N LEU A 55 -1.43 0.04 -9.26
CA LEU A 55 -1.00 1.32 -8.71
C LEU A 55 -0.94 2.40 -9.80
N ALA A 56 -0.36 2.09 -10.96
CA ALA A 56 -0.28 3.01 -12.08
C ALA A 56 -1.66 3.44 -12.60
N ARG A 57 -2.63 2.53 -12.64
CA ARG A 57 -4.01 2.84 -13.03
C ARG A 57 -4.68 3.75 -12.01
N LEU A 58 -4.51 3.47 -10.71
CA LEU A 58 -5.05 4.28 -9.62
C LEU A 58 -4.49 5.71 -9.64
N LEU A 59 -3.18 5.89 -9.85
CA LEU A 59 -2.54 7.20 -9.95
C LEU A 59 -3.02 8.01 -11.16
N ARG A 60 -3.17 7.35 -12.32
CA ARG A 60 -3.75 8.00 -13.50
C ARG A 60 -5.18 8.47 -13.25
N GLN A 61 -5.99 7.64 -12.59
CA GLN A 61 -7.38 7.97 -12.26
C GLN A 61 -7.47 9.09 -11.21
N SER A 62 -6.50 9.16 -10.30
CA SER A 62 -6.43 10.19 -9.27
C SER A 62 -5.87 11.52 -9.78
N GLY A 63 -5.39 11.55 -11.04
CA GLY A 63 -4.75 12.70 -11.67
C GLY A 63 -3.45 13.11 -10.96
N VAL A 64 -2.78 12.15 -10.34
CA VAL A 64 -1.47 12.32 -9.68
C VAL A 64 -0.41 11.69 -10.57
N SER A 65 0.62 12.46 -10.91
CA SER A 65 1.75 11.95 -11.69
C SER A 65 2.60 11.01 -10.84
N ARG A 66 3.18 9.98 -11.47
CA ARG A 66 4.04 8.99 -10.78
C ARG A 66 5.20 9.66 -10.03
N GLU A 67 5.69 10.76 -10.59
CA GLU A 67 6.78 11.58 -10.05
C GLU A 67 6.39 12.26 -8.73
N GLU A 68 5.20 12.85 -8.67
CA GLU A 68 4.65 13.50 -7.45
C GLU A 68 4.49 12.49 -6.31
N CYS A 69 4.16 11.23 -6.62
CA CYS A 69 3.94 10.18 -5.62
C CYS A 69 5.22 9.57 -5.04
N TRP A 70 6.38 9.70 -5.71
CA TRP A 70 7.60 8.93 -5.35
C TRP A 70 8.92 9.73 -5.32
N GLN A 71 8.88 11.04 -5.48
CA GLN A 71 10.08 11.89 -5.51
C GLN A 71 10.80 12.08 -4.14
N SER A 72 10.30 11.48 -3.05
CA SER A 72 10.82 11.77 -1.71
C SER A 72 11.02 10.56 -0.76
N ASP A 73 11.41 9.38 -1.26
CA ASP A 73 11.89 8.29 -0.37
C ASP A 73 12.95 7.35 -1.01
N PRO A 74 14.20 7.27 -0.50
CA PRO A 74 15.05 6.11 -0.69
C PRO A 74 14.53 4.97 0.23
N LYS A 75 14.08 3.86 -0.35
CA LYS A 75 13.53 2.71 0.37
C LYS A 75 14.64 1.93 1.10
N PRO A 76 14.68 1.83 2.45
CA PRO A 76 15.43 0.75 3.10
C PRO A 76 14.71 -0.60 2.87
N PRO A 77 15.44 -1.72 2.81
CA PRO A 77 14.86 -3.02 2.48
C PRO A 77 13.82 -3.43 3.53
N ASN A 78 12.65 -3.86 3.05
CA ASN A 78 11.61 -4.44 3.90
C ASN A 78 12.08 -5.84 4.35
N PRO A 79 12.28 -6.12 5.65
CA PRO A 79 12.46 -7.49 6.09
C PRO A 79 11.11 -8.21 5.92
N GLN A 80 11.07 -9.23 5.07
CA GLN A 80 9.92 -10.11 4.94
C GLN A 80 9.60 -10.73 6.30
N PRO A 81 8.33 -10.89 6.70
CA PRO A 81 8.00 -11.72 7.86
C PRO A 81 8.44 -13.15 7.54
N THR A 82 9.49 -13.61 8.22
CA THR A 82 9.89 -15.02 8.20
C THR A 82 8.73 -15.85 8.74
N GLN A 83 8.34 -16.88 7.97
CA GLN A 83 7.38 -17.87 8.41
C GLN A 83 7.82 -18.46 9.77
N PRO A 84 6.89 -18.83 10.67
CA PRO A 84 7.28 -19.46 11.91
C PRO A 84 7.93 -20.81 11.60
N THR A 85 9.23 -20.93 11.87
CA THR A 85 9.91 -22.23 11.87
C THR A 85 9.29 -23.08 12.96
N ARG A 86 8.40 -23.98 12.53
CA ARG A 86 8.01 -25.16 13.31
C ARG A 86 9.29 -25.90 13.72
N HIS A 87 9.35 -26.28 14.99
CA HIS A 87 10.41 -27.05 15.69
C HIS A 87 11.45 -26.24 16.47
N ALA A 88 11.08 -25.92 17.72
CA ALA A 88 11.94 -26.21 18.86
C ALA A 88 11.05 -26.74 20.00
N ILE A 89 10.84 -28.05 19.96
CA ILE A 89 10.30 -28.83 21.06
C ILE A 89 11.44 -28.98 22.09
N ASN A 90 11.11 -28.79 23.37
CA ASN A 90 11.84 -29.18 24.58
C ASN A 90 13.17 -28.46 24.89
N ALA A 91 13.16 -27.67 25.97
CA ALA A 91 13.99 -27.93 27.16
C ALA A 91 13.78 -26.82 28.21
N LEU A 92 12.94 -27.07 29.20
CA LEU A 92 13.14 -26.56 30.56
C LEU A 92 12.23 -27.35 31.50
N THR A 93 12.74 -28.52 31.88
CA THR A 93 12.38 -29.21 33.11
C THR A 93 13.66 -29.24 33.94
N LEU A 94 13.54 -28.63 35.14
CA LEU A 94 14.50 -28.51 36.24
C LEU A 94 15.65 -27.51 36.05
#